data_AF-A0A8B5WN21-F1
#
_entry.id   AF-A0A8B5WN21-F1
#
_cell.length_a   1.000
_cell.length_b   1.000
_cell.length_c   1.000
_cell.angle_alpha   90.00
_cell.angle_beta   90.00
_cell.angle_gamma   90.00
#
_symmetry.space_group_name_H-M   'P 1'
#
loop_
_entity.id
_entity.type
_entity.pdbx_description
1 polymer ?
#
loop_
_entity_poly.entity_id
_entity_poly.type
_entity_poly.pdbx_seq_one_letter_code
_entity_poly.pdbx_strand_id
1 'polypeptide(L)'
;VIGATNQDEANIVGSLYAKSLGVTRAAAVVTHDGYARIAGSLGVDVPVSLKNCMSNAIVGLFRGDAIRTIHSVSGSNVSIVELRVSRANDLIGVPLKIAKLPKDTLVMSISRDATEFIPSGDDAIHEGDVIVLMTTSAHETSLIKRFCAPT
;
A
#
# COMPACT_ATOMS: atom_id res chain seq x y z
N VAL A 1 4.62 -4.69 -23.20
CA VAL A 1 3.56 -5.69 -23.48
C VAL A 1 2.86 -6.06 -22.18
N ILE A 2 1.60 -6.45 -22.24
CA ILE A 2 0.87 -6.98 -21.08
C ILE A 2 0.18 -8.28 -21.51
N GLY A 3 0.56 -9.39 -20.90
CA GLY A 3 -0.11 -10.68 -21.05
C GLY A 3 -1.20 -10.82 -19.99
N ALA A 4 -2.48 -10.75 -20.40
CA ALA A 4 -3.63 -10.80 -19.49
C ALA A 4 -4.71 -11.78 -19.98
N THR A 5 -4.29 -12.88 -20.60
CA THR A 5 -5.18 -13.98 -20.98
C THR A 5 -5.48 -14.89 -19.78
N ASN A 6 -6.43 -15.83 -19.94
CA ASN A 6 -6.76 -16.82 -18.91
C ASN A 6 -5.71 -17.94 -18.77
N GLN A 7 -4.64 -17.93 -19.56
CA GLN A 7 -3.57 -18.92 -19.51
C GLN A 7 -2.28 -18.26 -19.02
N ASP A 8 -1.85 -18.67 -17.83
CA ASP A 8 -0.68 -18.08 -17.18
C ASP A 8 0.59 -18.29 -18.02
N GLU A 9 0.77 -19.49 -18.59
CA GLU A 9 1.93 -19.86 -19.42
C GLU A 9 1.99 -19.01 -20.69
N ALA A 10 0.85 -18.76 -21.33
CA ALA A 10 0.78 -17.90 -22.51
C ALA A 10 1.16 -16.46 -22.17
N ASN A 11 0.73 -15.95 -21.01
CA ASN A 11 1.08 -14.62 -20.54
C ASN A 11 2.57 -14.48 -20.25
N ILE A 12 3.18 -15.50 -19.63
CA ILE A 12 4.63 -15.51 -19.32
C ILE A 12 5.44 -15.64 -20.61
N VAL A 13 5.18 -16.66 -21.41
CA VAL A 13 5.93 -16.94 -22.65
C VAL A 13 5.77 -15.81 -23.65
N GLY A 14 4.55 -15.29 -23.84
CA GLY A 14 4.29 -14.15 -24.72
C GLY A 14 5.01 -12.88 -24.25
N SER A 15 5.08 -12.65 -22.94
CA SER A 15 5.83 -11.53 -22.36
C SER A 15 7.33 -11.67 -22.57
N LEU A 16 7.89 -12.87 -22.40
CA LEU A 16 9.30 -13.16 -22.64
C LEU A 16 9.66 -13.06 -24.12
N TYR A 17 8.78 -13.54 -25.01
CA TYR A 17 8.96 -13.40 -26.44
C TYR A 17 8.95 -11.93 -26.88
N ALA A 18 8.04 -11.12 -26.33
CA ALA A 18 8.06 -9.69 -26.59
C ALA A 18 9.35 -9.02 -26.07
N LYS A 19 9.90 -9.45 -24.93
CA LYS A 19 11.20 -8.98 -24.43
C LYS A 19 12.33 -9.35 -25.39
N SER A 20 12.33 -10.55 -25.97
CA SER A 20 13.35 -10.93 -26.97
C SER A 20 13.25 -10.13 -28.27
N LEU A 21 12.07 -9.61 -28.60
CA LEU A 21 11.86 -8.66 -29.70
C LEU A 21 12.25 -7.21 -29.37
N GLY A 22 12.76 -6.93 -28.16
CA GLY A 22 13.26 -5.63 -27.76
C GLY A 22 12.26 -4.73 -27.01
N VAL A 23 11.11 -5.26 -26.59
CA VAL A 23 10.18 -4.49 -25.76
C VAL A 23 10.81 -4.15 -24.41
N THR A 24 10.77 -2.88 -23.99
CA THR A 24 11.46 -2.43 -22.78
C THR A 24 10.82 -2.95 -21.49
N ARG A 25 9.47 -3.02 -21.45
CA ARG A 25 8.70 -3.45 -20.27
C ARG A 25 7.66 -4.50 -20.60
N ALA A 26 7.62 -5.57 -19.84
CA ALA A 26 6.66 -6.66 -19.95
C ALA A 26 6.02 -6.97 -18.59
N ALA A 27 4.69 -7.06 -18.59
CA ALA A 27 3.91 -7.49 -17.44
C ALA A 27 3.10 -8.74 -17.79
N ALA A 28 3.02 -9.69 -16.86
CA ALA A 28 2.24 -10.91 -17.03
C ALA A 28 1.31 -11.11 -15.84
N VAL A 29 0.02 -11.24 -16.12
CA VAL A 29 -0.98 -11.61 -15.13
C VAL A 29 -0.95 -13.13 -14.98
N VAL A 30 -0.86 -13.60 -13.74
CA VAL A 30 -0.85 -15.02 -13.40
C VAL A 30 -1.83 -15.29 -12.27
N THR A 31 -2.48 -16.43 -12.33
CA THR A 31 -3.45 -16.87 -11.31
C THR A 31 -2.83 -17.81 -10.29
N HIS A 32 -1.79 -18.56 -10.66
CA HIS A 32 -1.08 -19.47 -9.75
C HIS A 32 0.07 -18.78 -9.01
N ASP A 33 0.11 -18.92 -7.68
CA ASP A 33 1.06 -18.19 -6.82
C ASP A 33 2.52 -18.53 -7.11
N GLY A 34 2.81 -19.77 -7.49
CA GLY A 34 4.16 -20.19 -7.87
C GLY A 34 4.65 -19.51 -9.16
N TYR A 35 3.74 -19.18 -10.08
CA TYR A 35 4.09 -18.67 -11.39
C TYR A 35 4.51 -17.21 -11.36
N ALA A 36 4.02 -16.41 -10.41
CA ALA A 36 4.45 -15.02 -10.27
C ALA A 36 5.95 -14.92 -9.97
N ARG A 37 6.44 -15.76 -9.06
CA ARG A 37 7.85 -15.80 -8.69
C ARG A 37 8.72 -16.32 -9.84
N ILE A 38 8.26 -17.37 -10.52
CA ILE A 38 8.97 -17.94 -11.67
C ILE A 38 9.05 -16.92 -12.82
N ALA A 39 7.94 -16.26 -13.16
CA ALA A 39 7.88 -15.25 -14.20
C ALA A 39 8.85 -14.09 -13.94
N GLY A 40 8.91 -13.60 -12.69
CA GLY A 40 9.89 -12.60 -12.28
C GLY A 40 11.34 -13.07 -12.46
N SER A 41 11.65 -14.30 -12.03
CA SER A 41 12.99 -14.89 -12.22
C SER A 41 13.37 -15.11 -13.69
N LEU A 42 12.39 -15.33 -14.57
CA LEU A 42 12.62 -15.52 -16.01
C LEU A 42 12.83 -14.21 -16.78
N GLY A 43 12.60 -13.05 -16.15
CA GLY A 43 12.82 -11.74 -16.77
C GLY A 43 11.55 -11.00 -17.21
N VAL A 44 10.38 -11.42 -16.72
CA VAL A 44 9.18 -10.57 -16.77
C VAL A 44 9.35 -9.44 -15.76
N ASP A 45 9.25 -8.19 -16.21
CA ASP A 45 9.53 -7.02 -15.36
C ASP A 45 8.49 -6.88 -14.23
N VAL A 46 7.22 -7.19 -14.52
CA VAL A 46 6.12 -7.08 -13.54
C VAL A 46 5.21 -8.31 -13.60
N PRO A 47 5.46 -9.34 -12.80
CA PRO A 47 4.52 -10.44 -12.60
C PRO A 47 3.41 -10.04 -11.63
N VAL A 48 2.15 -10.16 -12.06
CA VAL A 48 0.97 -9.78 -11.26
C VAL A 48 0.20 -11.04 -10.85
N SER A 49 0.18 -11.37 -9.55
CA SER A 49 -0.67 -12.47 -9.03
C SER A 49 -2.10 -11.98 -8.81
N LEU A 50 -3.04 -12.49 -9.62
CA LEU A 50 -4.45 -12.17 -9.51
C LEU A 50 -5.02 -12.64 -8.16
N LYS A 51 -4.60 -13.81 -7.66
CA LYS A 51 -5.02 -14.31 -6.34
C LYS A 51 -4.63 -13.37 -5.22
N ASN A 52 -3.41 -12.84 -5.23
CA ASN A 52 -2.95 -11.88 -4.23
C ASN A 52 -3.75 -10.57 -4.33
N CYS A 53 -4.00 -10.07 -5.54
CA CYS A 53 -4.83 -8.88 -5.74
C CYS A 53 -6.25 -9.09 -5.17
N MET A 54 -6.87 -10.23 -5.46
CA MET A 54 -8.22 -10.56 -4.97
C MET A 54 -8.25 -10.75 -3.46
N SER A 55 -7.26 -11.45 -2.89
CA SER A 55 -7.12 -11.62 -1.45
C SER A 55 -7.00 -10.28 -0.74
N ASN A 56 -6.13 -9.40 -1.24
CA ASN A 56 -5.97 -8.05 -0.69
C ASN A 56 -7.25 -7.23 -0.81
N ALA A 57 -7.98 -7.33 -1.93
CA ALA A 57 -9.26 -6.67 -2.10
C ALA A 57 -10.29 -7.17 -1.07
N ILE A 58 -10.40 -8.48 -0.87
CA ILE A 58 -11.32 -9.09 0.11
C ILE A 58 -10.93 -8.69 1.54
N VAL A 59 -9.66 -8.80 1.91
CA VAL A 59 -9.16 -8.34 3.22
C VAL A 59 -9.46 -6.86 3.43
N GLY A 60 -9.33 -6.04 2.38
CA GLY A 60 -9.70 -4.63 2.39
C GLY A 60 -11.17 -4.40 2.73
N LEU A 61 -12.08 -5.22 2.21
CA LEU A 61 -13.52 -5.13 2.54
C LEU A 61 -13.79 -5.37 4.03
N PHE A 62 -13.05 -6.29 4.67
CA PHE A 62 -13.23 -6.60 6.10
C PHE A 62 -12.53 -5.61 7.05
N ARG A 63 -11.48 -4.92 6.61
CA ARG A 63 -10.80 -3.89 7.42
C ARG A 63 -11.66 -2.64 7.64
N GLY A 64 -12.76 -2.51 6.89
CA GLY A 64 -13.66 -1.36 6.96
C GLY A 64 -13.01 -0.06 6.49
N ASP A 65 -13.80 1.00 6.47
CA ASP A 65 -13.43 2.34 6.00
C ASP A 65 -12.37 3.05 6.89
N ALA A 66 -11.88 2.37 7.92
CA ALA A 66 -11.00 2.94 8.94
C ALA A 66 -9.51 2.74 8.63
N ILE A 67 -9.12 1.62 8.00
CA ILE A 67 -7.70 1.27 7.81
C ILE A 67 -7.49 0.62 6.44
N ARG A 68 -6.82 1.33 5.54
CA ARG A 68 -6.35 0.84 4.26
C ARG A 68 -4.82 0.79 4.27
N THR A 69 -4.25 -0.38 4.58
CA THR A 69 -2.80 -0.59 4.35
C THR A 69 -2.58 -0.66 2.85
N ILE A 70 -1.93 0.35 2.27
CA ILE A 70 -1.84 0.47 0.82
C ILE A 70 -0.74 -0.46 0.29
N HIS A 71 0.46 -0.53 0.88
CA HIS A 71 1.53 -1.40 0.39
C HIS A 71 2.67 -1.66 1.41
N SER A 72 3.24 -2.88 1.37
CA SER A 72 4.63 -3.13 1.79
C SER A 72 5.50 -3.00 0.54
N VAL A 73 6.49 -2.11 0.56
CA VAL A 73 7.38 -1.88 -0.59
C VAL A 73 8.33 -3.07 -0.70
N SER A 74 8.17 -3.88 -1.75
CA SER A 74 8.92 -5.12 -1.98
C SER A 74 10.43 -4.92 -1.75
N GLY A 75 10.98 -5.61 -0.73
CA GLY A 75 12.41 -5.57 -0.38
C GLY A 75 12.83 -4.55 0.69
N SER A 76 11.91 -3.73 1.21
CA SER A 76 12.18 -2.78 2.31
C SER A 76 11.22 -2.98 3.47
N ASN A 77 11.69 -2.78 4.71
CA ASN A 77 10.89 -2.91 5.93
C ASN A 77 9.91 -1.73 6.15
N VAL A 78 9.41 -1.14 5.06
CA VAL A 78 8.56 0.07 5.06
C VAL A 78 7.15 -0.30 4.62
N SER A 79 6.18 0.14 5.41
CA SER A 79 4.74 0.00 5.20
C SER A 79 4.12 1.39 5.00
N ILE A 80 3.25 1.53 4.00
CA ILE A 80 2.40 2.71 3.82
C ILE A 80 0.99 2.38 4.29
N VAL A 81 0.47 3.19 5.21
CA VAL A 81 -0.82 3.00 5.87
C VAL A 81 -1.67 4.25 5.66
N GLU A 82 -2.82 4.08 5.03
CA GLU A 82 -3.88 5.08 5.00
C GLU A 82 -4.90 4.72 6.07
N LEU A 83 -5.30 5.69 6.90
CA LEU A 83 -6.28 5.48 7.95
C LEU A 83 -7.14 6.71 8.16
N ARG A 84 -8.38 6.48 8.60
CA ARG A 84 -9.28 7.56 9.05
C ARG A 84 -9.11 7.77 10.55
N VAL A 85 -8.90 9.01 10.94
CA VAL A 85 -8.66 9.39 12.34
C VAL A 85 -9.96 9.32 13.12
N SER A 86 -10.01 8.47 14.16
CA SER A 86 -11.16 8.38 15.06
C SER A 86 -11.13 9.44 16.15
N ARG A 87 -12.28 9.67 16.80
CA ARG A 87 -12.52 10.70 17.84
C ARG A 87 -11.58 10.63 19.06
N ALA A 88 -10.97 9.47 19.32
CA ALA A 88 -10.17 9.22 20.51
C ALA A 88 -8.68 9.08 20.16
N ASN A 89 -8.01 10.21 19.94
CA ASN A 89 -6.58 10.21 19.69
C ASN A 89 -5.89 11.44 20.33
N ASP A 90 -4.85 11.18 21.11
CA ASP A 90 -4.01 12.19 21.79
C ASP A 90 -3.26 13.13 20.83
N LEU A 91 -3.29 12.83 19.52
CA LEU A 91 -2.64 13.61 18.47
C LEU A 91 -3.57 14.62 17.79
N ILE A 92 -4.87 14.63 18.13
CA ILE A 92 -5.83 15.57 17.56
C ILE A 92 -5.51 16.99 18.04
N GLY A 93 -5.43 17.94 17.11
CA GLY A 93 -5.14 19.35 17.42
C GLY A 93 -3.70 19.63 17.84
N VAL A 94 -2.82 18.62 17.83
CA VAL A 94 -1.39 18.78 18.14
C VAL A 94 -0.62 19.06 16.84
N PRO A 95 0.14 20.16 16.74
CA PRO A 95 1.00 20.42 15.59
C PRO A 95 1.99 19.28 15.37
N LEU A 96 2.15 18.84 14.12
CA LEU A 96 2.99 17.69 13.77
C LEU A 96 4.44 17.82 14.24
N LYS A 97 4.97 19.05 14.34
CA LYS A 97 6.33 19.32 14.85
C LYS A 97 6.53 18.95 16.32
N ILE A 98 5.47 18.94 17.13
CA ILE A 98 5.51 18.54 18.56
C ILE A 98 4.73 17.25 18.82
N ALA A 99 4.05 16.72 17.81
CA ALA A 99 3.34 15.45 17.90
C ALA A 99 4.32 14.32 18.19
N LYS A 100 4.05 13.54 19.25
CA LYS A 100 4.87 12.38 19.63
C LYS A 100 4.50 11.16 18.78
N LEU A 101 4.82 11.25 17.49
CA LEU A 101 4.71 10.14 16.56
C LEU A 101 5.70 9.02 16.95
N PRO A 102 5.34 7.74 16.73
CA PRO A 102 6.28 6.63 16.87
C PRO A 102 7.54 6.83 16.02
N LYS A 103 8.64 6.20 16.43
CA LYS A 103 9.90 6.25 15.67
C LYS A 103 9.68 5.74 14.25
N ASP A 104 10.44 6.31 13.32
CA ASP A 104 10.40 5.98 11.89
C ASP A 104 9.01 6.10 11.26
N THR A 105 8.21 7.08 11.72
CA THR A 105 6.89 7.38 11.17
C THR A 105 6.88 8.77 10.54
N LEU A 106 6.37 8.87 9.32
CA LEU A 106 6.22 10.10 8.57
C LEU A 106 4.76 10.25 8.11
N VAL A 107 4.17 11.42 8.36
CA VAL A 107 2.88 11.81 7.78
C VAL A 107 3.14 12.36 6.38
N MET A 108 2.60 11.71 5.36
CA MET A 108 2.82 12.04 3.96
C MET A 108 1.76 13.00 3.42
N SER A 109 0.48 12.72 3.72
CA SER A 109 -0.63 13.59 3.35
C SER A 109 -1.77 13.52 4.36
N ILE A 110 -2.55 14.59 4.41
CA ILE A 110 -3.80 14.69 5.16
C ILE A 110 -4.89 15.07 4.15
N SER A 111 -5.98 14.32 4.17
CA SER A 111 -7.20 14.61 3.43
C SER A 111 -8.30 15.03 4.40
N ARG A 112 -8.74 16.29 4.26
CA ARG A 112 -9.77 16.92 5.08
C ARG A 112 -10.81 17.54 4.16
N ASP A 113 -12.10 17.23 4.39
CA ASP A 113 -13.22 17.78 3.61
C ASP A 113 -13.02 17.66 2.08
N ALA A 114 -12.54 16.49 1.64
CA ALA A 114 -12.19 16.19 0.24
C ALA A 114 -11.03 17.01 -0.37
N THR A 115 -10.26 17.70 0.46
CA THR A 115 -9.02 18.40 0.08
C THR A 115 -7.82 17.65 0.62
N GLU A 116 -6.95 17.18 -0.27
CA GLU A 116 -5.67 16.54 0.09
C GLU A 116 -4.53 17.56 0.06
N PHE A 117 -3.72 17.58 1.12
CA PHE A 117 -2.53 18.43 1.20
C PHE A 117 -1.37 17.71 1.89
N ILE A 118 -0.15 18.15 1.58
CA ILE A 118 1.07 17.70 2.26
C ILE A 118 1.20 18.57 3.52
N PRO A 119 1.15 17.98 4.72
CA PRO A 119 1.17 18.77 5.94
C PRO A 119 2.58 19.31 6.22
N SER A 120 2.61 20.54 6.71
CA SER A 120 3.78 21.15 7.32
C SER A 120 3.87 20.78 8.80
N GLY A 121 4.97 21.16 9.46
CA GLY A 121 5.13 20.92 10.90
C GLY A 121 4.13 21.68 11.79
N ASP A 122 3.51 22.75 11.26
CA ASP A 122 2.52 23.55 11.99
C ASP A 122 1.10 23.00 11.84
N ASP A 123 0.86 22.14 10.86
CA ASP A 123 -0.44 21.51 10.66
C ASP A 123 -0.73 20.50 11.76
N ALA A 124 -2.01 20.34 12.06
CA ALA A 124 -2.51 19.39 13.05
C ALA A 124 -3.55 18.45 12.41
N ILE A 125 -3.57 17.23 12.92
CA ILE A 125 -4.55 16.20 12.54
C ILE A 125 -5.86 16.50 13.28
N HIS A 126 -6.99 16.35 12.60
CA HIS A 126 -8.33 16.51 13.16
C HIS A 126 -9.14 15.22 13.07
N GLU A 127 -10.21 15.13 13.87
CA GLU A 127 -11.17 14.03 13.80
C GLU A 127 -11.79 13.98 12.39
N GLY A 128 -11.87 12.77 11.81
CA GLY A 128 -12.43 12.57 10.47
C GLY A 128 -11.45 12.76 9.32
N ASP A 129 -10.25 13.29 9.58
CA ASP A 129 -9.18 13.35 8.58
C ASP A 129 -8.81 11.93 8.12
N VAL A 130 -8.52 11.79 6.82
CA VAL A 130 -7.87 10.59 6.28
C VAL A 130 -6.38 10.91 6.10
N ILE A 131 -5.52 10.18 6.79
CA ILE A 131 -4.08 10.43 6.79
C ILE A 131 -3.34 9.29 6.12
N VAL A 132 -2.34 9.62 5.31
CA VAL A 132 -1.41 8.67 4.72
C VAL A 132 -0.10 8.74 5.49
N LEU A 133 0.30 7.62 6.08
CA LEU A 133 1.48 7.46 6.91
C LEU A 133 2.45 6.49 6.27
N MET A 134 3.74 6.76 6.40
CA MET A 134 4.82 5.82 6.14
C MET A 134 5.44 5.40 7.47
N THR A 135 5.63 4.11 7.68
CA THR A 135 6.24 3.57 8.91
C THR A 135 7.03 2.30 8.64
N THR A 136 7.79 1.81 9.61
CA THR A 136 8.40 0.49 9.52
C THR A 136 7.40 -0.61 9.92
N SER A 137 7.52 -1.81 9.34
CA SER A 137 6.60 -2.92 9.63
C SER A 137 6.57 -3.33 11.12
N ALA A 138 7.60 -2.98 11.90
CA ALA A 138 7.65 -3.18 13.34
C ALA A 138 6.68 -2.28 14.13
N HIS A 139 6.35 -1.10 13.60
CA HIS A 139 5.55 -0.08 14.28
C HIS A 139 4.13 0.08 13.71
N GLU A 140 3.80 -0.62 12.63
CA GLU A 140 2.47 -0.60 11.97
C GLU A 140 1.33 -0.88 12.96
N THR A 141 1.42 -1.96 13.74
CA THR A 141 0.37 -2.33 14.72
C THR A 141 0.22 -1.30 15.83
N SER A 142 1.32 -0.68 16.26
CA SER A 142 1.30 0.36 17.31
C SER A 142 0.65 1.65 16.80
N LEU A 143 0.83 2.00 15.53
CA LEU A 143 0.18 3.14 14.90
C LEU A 143 -1.32 2.91 14.75
N ILE A 144 -1.71 1.76 14.21
CA ILE A 144 -3.13 1.42 14.04
C ILE A 144 -3.87 1.49 15.37
N LYS A 145 -3.30 0.95 16.45
CA LYS A 145 -3.91 1.04 17.79
C LYS A 145 -4.06 2.46 18.31
N ARG A 146 -3.16 3.38 17.93
CA ARG A 146 -3.13 4.75 18.46
C ARG A 146 -4.06 5.69 17.69
N PHE A 147 -4.26 5.45 16.39
CA PHE A 147 -5.13 6.26 15.54
C PHE A 147 -6.55 5.68 15.36
N CYS A 148 -6.73 4.37 15.58
CA CYS A 148 -8.00 3.64 15.43
C CYS A 148 -8.41 2.91 16.72
N ALA A 149 -8.04 3.44 17.90
CA ALA A 149 -8.46 2.83 19.17
C ALA A 149 -9.98 2.60 19.17
N PRO A 150 -10.46 1.36 19.40
CA PRO A 150 -11.88 1.11 19.57
C PRO A 150 -12.33 1.72 20.90
N THR A 151 -13.52 2.32 20.88
CA THR A 151 -14.32 2.52 22.10
C THR A 151 -14.45 1.24 22.91
#